data_AF-A0A5D6V2K6-F1
#
_entry.id   AF-A0A5D6V2K6-F1
#
_cell.length_a   1.000
_cell.length_b   1.000
_cell.length_c   1.000
_cell.angle_alpha   90.00
_cell.angle_beta   90.00
_cell.angle_gamma   90.00
#
_symmetry.space_group_name_H-M   'P 1'
#
loop_
_entity.id
_entity.type
_entity.pdbx_description
1 polymer ?
#
loop_
_entity_poly.entity_id
_entity_poly.type
_entity_poly.pdbx_seq_one_letter_code
_entity_poly.pdbx_strand_id
1 'polypeptide(L)'
;MKKLLFTLLGALLTLSAAQAQVGIKGGLNAAVLDGQDINQKTDYQFTYHAGLFYVYNVVGPLSIRPELLYSVQGSEFKNAQEDYATKLQYVNLPILLDLKISKLHLQAGPQFGLLLTAQEAGTVVTGYDFTTSPPTPTGYGKVSGQVKDKYNDKDFSLCAGLELELAAGLRIGGRFNAGLTDIADYKDVRSPNDPQLKNRVIQAYAAFQLGK
;
A
#
# COMPACT_ATOMS: atom_id res chain seq x y z
N MET A 1 21.24 -3.81 5.37
CA MET A 1 19.78 -3.53 5.42
C MET A 1 19.13 -4.00 6.72
N LYS A 2 19.29 -5.26 7.15
CA LYS A 2 18.75 -5.74 8.45
C LYS A 2 19.14 -4.84 9.64
N LYS A 3 20.41 -4.43 9.70
CA LYS A 3 20.94 -3.54 10.76
C LYS A 3 20.19 -2.20 10.86
N LEU A 4 19.80 -1.61 9.73
CA LEU A 4 19.08 -0.32 9.71
C LEU A 4 17.66 -0.45 10.29
N LEU A 5 16.97 -1.55 9.95
CA LEU A 5 15.65 -1.87 10.48
C LEU A 5 15.70 -2.10 12.01
N PHE A 6 16.73 -2.81 12.49
CA PHE A 6 16.94 -3.03 13.93
C PHE A 6 17.32 -1.74 14.68
N THR A 7 18.09 -0.83 14.06
CA THR A 7 18.42 0.46 14.65
C THR A 7 17.20 1.38 14.74
N LEU A 8 16.35 1.44 13.71
CA LEU A 8 15.10 2.20 13.74
C LEU A 8 14.14 1.68 14.82
N LEU A 9 14.00 0.36 14.92
CA LEU A 9 13.16 -0.30 15.92
C LEU A 9 13.69 -0.09 17.35
N GLY A 10 15.02 -0.12 17.54
CA GLY A 10 15.66 0.16 18.83
C GLY A 10 15.47 1.60 19.31
N ALA A 11 15.54 2.59 18.40
CA ALA A 11 15.31 3.99 18.74
C ALA A 11 13.86 4.29 19.16
N LEU A 12 12.89 3.58 18.57
CA LEU A 12 11.47 3.66 18.95
C LEU A 12 11.22 3.11 20.37
N LEU A 13 12.04 2.16 20.84
CA LEU A 13 11.88 1.52 22.15
C LEU A 13 12.50 2.31 23.32
N THR A 14 13.33 3.33 23.04
CA THR A 14 13.97 4.16 24.09
C THR A 14 13.14 5.37 24.51
N LEU A 15 11.97 5.60 23.90
CA LEU A 15 11.04 6.67 24.31
C LEU A 15 10.30 6.22 25.59
N SER A 16 10.50 6.96 26.68
CA SER A 16 10.05 6.63 28.05
C SER A 16 8.58 6.20 28.17
N ALA A 17 8.34 5.10 28.90
CA ALA A 17 7.04 4.46 29.10
C ALA A 17 5.96 5.27 29.85
N ALA A 18 6.26 6.47 30.35
CA ALA A 18 5.33 7.26 31.19
C ALA A 18 4.23 8.00 30.40
N GLN A 19 4.33 8.04 29.07
CA GLN A 19 3.39 8.71 28.14
C GLN A 19 3.32 7.91 26.82
N ALA A 20 3.26 6.57 26.90
CA ALA A 20 3.28 5.74 25.70
C ALA A 20 2.10 6.10 24.78
N GLN A 21 2.38 6.81 23.68
CA GLN A 21 1.42 7.18 22.64
C GLN A 21 1.48 6.22 21.45
N VAL A 22 1.82 4.95 21.75
CA VAL A 22 1.96 3.89 20.76
C VAL A 22 0.58 3.28 20.51
N GLY A 23 0.33 2.87 19.28
CA GLY A 23 -0.86 2.13 18.94
C GLY A 23 -0.65 1.13 17.83
N ILE A 24 -1.65 0.29 17.65
CA ILE A 24 -1.74 -0.68 16.57
C ILE A 24 -2.78 -0.23 15.55
N LYS A 25 -2.55 -0.55 14.28
CA LYS A 25 -3.43 -0.20 13.17
C LYS A 25 -3.62 -1.40 12.26
N GLY A 26 -4.84 -1.61 11.80
CA GLY A 26 -5.16 -2.65 10.83
C GLY A 26 -6.33 -2.23 9.96
N GLY A 27 -6.29 -2.60 8.68
CA GLY A 27 -7.31 -2.18 7.75
C GLY A 27 -7.23 -2.84 6.40
N LEU A 28 -8.15 -2.40 5.54
CA LEU A 28 -8.28 -2.83 4.15
C LEU A 28 -7.76 -1.74 3.22
N ASN A 29 -7.25 -2.17 2.08
CA ASN A 29 -6.80 -1.32 1.00
C ASN A 29 -7.67 -1.61 -0.23
N ALA A 30 -8.09 -0.57 -0.94
CA ALA A 30 -8.41 -0.64 -2.35
C ALA A 30 -7.22 -0.03 -3.10
N ALA A 31 -6.39 -0.88 -3.69
CA ALA A 31 -5.16 -0.49 -4.38
C ALA A 31 -5.34 -0.62 -5.90
N VAL A 32 -4.75 0.30 -6.65
CA VAL A 32 -4.63 0.18 -8.11
C VAL A 32 -3.28 0.76 -8.54
N LEU A 33 -2.72 0.19 -9.61
CA LEU A 33 -1.56 0.74 -10.31
C LEU A 33 -2.09 1.66 -11.41
N ASP A 34 -1.66 2.92 -11.35
CA ASP A 34 -2.06 4.00 -12.24
C ASP A 34 -0.85 4.43 -13.08
N GLY A 35 -1.02 4.74 -14.37
CA GLY A 35 0.10 5.06 -15.25
C GLY A 35 -0.33 5.71 -16.56
N GLN A 36 0.63 6.34 -17.23
CA GLN A 36 0.47 6.92 -18.56
C GLN A 36 0.44 5.78 -19.60
N ASP A 37 -0.31 5.94 -20.69
CA ASP A 37 -0.34 4.98 -21.82
C ASP A 37 -0.71 3.52 -21.48
N ILE A 38 -1.31 3.27 -20.32
CA ILE A 38 -1.96 1.99 -20.05
C ILE A 38 -3.26 1.95 -20.88
N ASN A 39 -3.18 1.40 -22.10
CA ASN A 39 -4.34 1.16 -22.98
C ASN A 39 -5.31 0.08 -22.44
N GLN A 40 -5.24 -0.21 -21.14
CA GLN A 40 -5.95 -1.30 -20.49
C GLN A 40 -6.48 -0.82 -19.13
N LYS A 41 -7.75 -1.12 -18.87
CA LYS A 41 -8.41 -0.76 -17.61
C LYS A 41 -7.87 -1.65 -16.48
N THR A 42 -7.12 -1.07 -15.56
CA THR A 42 -6.71 -1.71 -14.30
C THR A 42 -7.81 -1.59 -13.26
N ASP A 43 -8.19 -2.71 -12.64
CA ASP A 43 -9.20 -2.74 -11.59
C ASP A 43 -8.56 -2.63 -10.20
N TYR A 44 -9.34 -2.08 -9.27
CA TYR A 44 -8.96 -2.02 -7.86
C TYR A 44 -8.83 -3.43 -7.28
N GLN A 45 -7.70 -3.69 -6.64
CA GLN A 45 -7.44 -4.88 -5.86
C GLN A 45 -7.69 -4.60 -4.38
N PHE A 46 -8.58 -5.40 -3.78
CA PHE A 46 -8.85 -5.33 -2.35
C PHE A 46 -7.82 -6.15 -1.58
N THR A 47 -7.05 -5.47 -0.72
CA THR A 47 -5.98 -6.07 0.07
C THR A 47 -5.99 -5.52 1.50
N TYR A 48 -4.90 -5.64 2.26
CA TYR A 48 -4.86 -5.27 3.66
C TYR A 48 -3.53 -4.61 4.06
N HIS A 49 -3.57 -3.90 5.19
CA HIS A 49 -2.40 -3.39 5.87
C HIS A 49 -2.53 -3.57 7.38
N ALA A 50 -1.39 -3.68 8.06
CA ALA A 50 -1.33 -3.73 9.51
C ALA A 50 0.02 -3.19 10.00
N GLY A 51 0.05 -2.63 11.20
CA GLY A 51 1.29 -2.13 11.77
C GLY A 51 1.12 -1.33 13.05
N LEU A 52 2.14 -0.54 13.34
CA LEU A 52 2.26 0.26 14.55
C LEU A 52 2.27 1.74 14.19
N PHE A 53 1.84 2.57 15.13
CA PHE A 53 2.04 4.00 15.06
C PHE A 53 2.48 4.54 16.42
N TYR A 54 3.08 5.72 16.40
CA TYR A 54 3.37 6.51 17.57
C TYR A 54 2.80 7.92 17.36
N VAL A 55 2.30 8.56 18.41
CA VAL A 55 1.86 9.96 18.36
C VAL A 55 2.83 10.78 19.21
N TYR A 56 3.30 11.89 18.66
CA TYR A 56 4.12 12.85 19.37
C TYR A 56 3.42 14.20 19.33
N ASN A 57 2.90 14.65 20.47
CA ASN A 57 2.24 15.95 20.57
C ASN A 57 3.30 17.06 20.48
N VAL A 58 3.20 17.90 19.46
CA VAL A 58 4.16 19.00 19.22
C VAL A 58 3.70 20.24 19.96
N VAL A 59 2.48 20.72 19.64
CA VAL A 59 1.92 21.93 20.25
C VAL A 59 0.40 21.95 20.09
N GLY A 60 -0.33 22.20 21.19
CA GLY A 60 -1.78 22.31 21.17
C GLY A 60 -2.46 21.11 20.47
N PRO A 61 -3.26 21.32 19.40
CA PRO A 61 -3.91 20.24 18.66
C PRO A 61 -3.01 19.54 17.63
N LEU A 62 -1.76 19.99 17.45
CA LEU A 62 -0.85 19.49 16.42
C LEU A 62 0.10 18.42 16.97
N SER A 63 0.16 17.30 16.27
CA SER A 63 1.02 16.16 16.58
C SER A 63 1.75 15.66 15.33
N ILE A 64 2.85 14.94 15.52
CA ILE A 64 3.51 14.14 14.48
C ILE A 64 3.21 12.67 14.76
N ARG A 65 2.77 11.94 13.73
CA ARG A 65 2.45 10.51 13.77
C ARG A 65 3.33 9.74 12.78
N PRO A 66 4.49 9.21 13.20
CA PRO A 66 5.17 8.17 12.44
C PRO A 66 4.41 6.84 12.54
N GLU A 67 4.36 6.10 11.45
CA GLU A 67 3.76 4.76 11.38
C GLU A 67 4.74 3.78 10.74
N LEU A 68 4.67 2.49 11.11
CA LEU A 68 5.38 1.40 10.45
C LEU A 68 4.35 0.35 10.06
N LEU A 69 4.10 0.22 8.76
CA LEU A 69 3.02 -0.62 8.22
C LEU A 69 3.59 -1.69 7.29
N TYR A 70 3.14 -2.92 7.45
CA TYR A 70 3.12 -3.88 6.35
C TYR A 70 1.87 -3.63 5.53
N SER A 71 2.01 -3.44 4.22
CA SER A 71 0.90 -3.15 3.33
C SER A 71 1.03 -3.91 2.03
N VAL A 72 -0.04 -4.58 1.62
CA VAL A 72 -0.16 -5.15 0.28
C VAL A 72 -0.79 -4.09 -0.63
N GLN A 73 -0.22 -3.90 -1.80
CA GLN A 73 -0.65 -2.97 -2.85
C GLN A 73 -0.61 -3.71 -4.20
N GLY A 74 -1.14 -3.11 -5.27
CA GLY A 74 -1.14 -3.73 -6.59
C GLY A 74 -2.40 -3.44 -7.38
N SER A 75 -2.68 -4.26 -8.38
CA SER A 75 -3.84 -4.14 -9.26
C SER A 75 -4.29 -5.50 -9.77
N GLU A 76 -5.57 -5.58 -10.13
CA GLU A 76 -6.10 -6.68 -10.93
C GLU A 76 -6.25 -6.21 -12.38
N PHE A 77 -5.97 -7.12 -13.29
CA PHE A 77 -6.27 -7.01 -14.70
C PHE A 77 -7.12 -8.20 -15.10
N LYS A 78 -8.25 -7.94 -15.76
CA LYS A 78 -9.19 -8.97 -16.20
C LYS A 78 -9.57 -8.70 -17.64
N ASN A 79 -9.44 -9.71 -18.49
CA ASN A 79 -9.94 -9.69 -19.86
C ASN A 79 -10.70 -11.00 -20.15
N ALA A 80 -11.26 -11.14 -21.35
CA ALA A 80 -12.09 -12.31 -21.69
C ALA A 80 -11.32 -13.64 -21.79
N GLN A 81 -9.97 -13.60 -21.78
CA GLN A 81 -9.10 -14.76 -21.96
C GLN A 81 -8.14 -14.97 -20.78
N GLU A 82 -7.83 -13.93 -20.01
CA GLU A 82 -6.75 -13.89 -19.03
C GLU A 82 -7.12 -12.99 -17.85
N ASP A 83 -6.84 -13.49 -16.66
CA ASP A 83 -6.90 -12.74 -15.41
C ASP A 83 -5.49 -12.69 -14.82
N TYR A 84 -5.01 -11.52 -14.45
CA TYR A 84 -3.74 -11.32 -13.77
C TYR A 84 -3.89 -10.41 -12.56
N ALA A 85 -3.35 -10.84 -11.44
CA ALA A 85 -3.28 -10.08 -10.20
C ALA A 85 -1.82 -9.82 -9.85
N THR A 86 -1.45 -8.55 -9.81
CA THR A 86 -0.14 -8.11 -9.32
C THR A 86 -0.28 -7.78 -7.84
N LYS A 87 0.51 -8.42 -6.98
CA LYS A 87 0.58 -8.17 -5.53
C LYS A 87 1.98 -7.73 -5.15
N LEU A 88 2.07 -6.49 -4.68
CA LEU A 88 3.31 -5.86 -4.22
C LEU A 88 3.23 -5.72 -2.69
N GLN A 89 4.14 -6.36 -1.97
CA GLN A 89 4.18 -6.30 -0.51
C GLN A 89 5.24 -5.31 -0.05
N TYR A 90 4.83 -4.32 0.74
CA TYR A 90 5.71 -3.24 1.19
C TYR A 90 5.82 -3.18 2.70
N VAL A 91 6.97 -2.69 3.17
CA VAL A 91 7.07 -1.99 4.46
C VAL A 91 6.98 -0.50 4.19
N ASN A 92 5.92 0.13 4.68
CA ASN A 92 5.67 1.56 4.57
C ASN A 92 5.99 2.27 5.89
N LEU A 93 6.61 3.44 5.76
CA LEU A 93 6.95 4.36 6.85
C LEU A 93 6.32 5.74 6.55
N PRO A 94 5.02 5.94 6.83
CA PRO A 94 4.38 7.26 6.83
C PRO A 94 4.91 8.13 7.97
N ILE A 95 5.16 9.42 7.68
CA ILE A 95 5.44 10.45 8.69
C ILE A 95 4.39 11.54 8.50
N LEU A 96 3.42 11.60 9.41
CA LEU A 96 2.22 12.42 9.22
C LEU A 96 2.19 13.57 10.22
N LEU A 97 1.77 14.74 9.77
CA LEU A 97 1.18 15.74 10.65
C LEU A 97 -0.26 15.33 10.96
N ASP A 98 -0.63 15.40 12.23
CA ASP A 98 -1.97 15.10 12.73
C ASP A 98 -2.51 16.32 13.47
N LEU A 99 -3.61 16.88 12.97
CA LEU A 99 -4.32 17.99 13.58
C LEU A 99 -5.63 17.50 14.22
N LYS A 100 -5.70 17.59 15.55
CA LYS A 100 -6.87 17.20 16.33
C LYS A 100 -7.88 18.35 16.46
N ILE A 101 -9.08 18.14 15.94
CA ILE A 101 -10.24 19.03 16.07
C ILE A 101 -11.35 18.26 16.79
N SER A 102 -11.45 18.45 18.12
CA SER A 102 -12.35 17.66 18.98
C SER A 102 -12.01 16.15 18.89
N LYS A 103 -12.88 15.34 18.27
CA LYS A 103 -12.66 13.91 18.02
C LYS A 103 -12.13 13.61 16.62
N LEU A 104 -12.15 14.59 15.72
CA LEU A 104 -11.66 14.44 14.36
C LEU A 104 -10.16 14.71 14.30
N HIS A 105 -9.45 13.90 13.54
CA HIS A 105 -8.03 14.01 13.27
C HIS A 105 -7.84 14.17 11.76
N LEU A 106 -7.19 15.26 11.34
CA LEU A 106 -6.80 15.47 9.95
C LEU A 106 -5.33 15.11 9.81
N GLN A 107 -5.02 14.22 8.87
CA GLN A 107 -3.69 13.65 8.72
C GLN A 107 -3.15 13.94 7.33
N ALA A 108 -1.91 14.42 7.23
CA ALA A 108 -1.24 14.57 5.95
C ALA A 108 0.28 14.46 6.09
N GLY A 109 0.96 13.93 5.08
CA GLY A 109 2.42 13.87 5.08
C GLY A 109 3.00 12.89 4.07
N PRO A 110 4.33 12.81 3.98
CA PRO A 110 5.00 11.84 3.12
C PRO A 110 4.95 10.41 3.66
N GLN A 111 5.07 9.46 2.75
CA GLN A 111 5.30 8.05 3.03
C GLN A 111 6.46 7.53 2.19
N PHE A 112 7.36 6.80 2.84
CA PHE A 112 8.38 5.99 2.18
C PHE A 112 7.98 4.51 2.22
N GLY A 113 8.09 3.82 1.10
CA GLY A 113 7.80 2.39 0.96
C GLY A 113 9.03 1.62 0.50
N LEU A 114 9.27 0.46 1.10
CA LEU A 114 10.28 -0.51 0.67
C LEU A 114 9.59 -1.79 0.21
N LEU A 115 9.77 -2.15 -1.07
CA LEU A 115 9.23 -3.37 -1.66
C LEU A 115 9.95 -4.60 -1.12
N LEU A 116 9.19 -5.50 -0.49
CA LEU A 116 9.69 -6.78 -0.01
C LEU A 116 9.60 -7.86 -1.08
N THR A 117 8.42 -7.99 -1.69
CA THR A 117 8.12 -9.01 -2.70
C THR A 117 7.16 -8.47 -3.73
N ALA A 118 7.26 -8.96 -4.96
CA ALA A 118 6.29 -8.73 -6.02
C ALA A 118 5.90 -10.07 -6.61
N GLN A 119 4.60 -10.32 -6.68
CA GLN A 119 4.03 -11.56 -7.20
C GLN A 119 2.99 -11.24 -8.25
N GLU A 120 3.10 -11.91 -9.39
CA GLU A 120 2.04 -11.97 -10.39
C GLU A 120 1.44 -13.36 -10.33
N ALA A 121 0.11 -13.42 -10.27
CA ALA A 121 -0.63 -14.67 -10.32
C ALA A 121 -1.87 -14.49 -11.17
N GLY A 122 -2.21 -15.50 -11.95
CA GLY A 122 -3.28 -15.39 -12.92
C GLY A 122 -3.76 -16.72 -13.45
N THR A 123 -4.68 -16.65 -14.41
CA THR A 123 -5.16 -17.78 -15.18
C THR A 123 -4.93 -17.52 -16.66
N VAL A 124 -4.36 -18.52 -17.34
CA VAL A 124 -4.12 -18.51 -18.79
C VAL A 124 -4.96 -19.59 -19.45
N VAL A 125 -5.39 -19.36 -20.70
CA VAL A 125 -6.08 -20.38 -21.48
C VAL A 125 -5.11 -21.51 -21.81
N THR A 126 -5.48 -22.75 -21.50
CA THR A 126 -4.66 -23.95 -21.78
C THR A 126 -5.11 -24.72 -23.02
N GLY A 127 -6.24 -24.34 -23.62
CA GLY A 127 -6.76 -24.95 -24.84
C GLY A 127 -7.89 -24.13 -25.47
N TYR A 128 -8.08 -24.32 -26.78
CA TYR A 128 -9.15 -23.70 -27.55
C TYR A 128 -9.95 -24.75 -28.31
N ASP A 129 -11.27 -24.56 -28.37
CA ASP A 129 -12.16 -25.22 -29.30
C ASP A 129 -12.31 -24.34 -30.54
N PHE A 130 -11.82 -24.82 -31.68
CA PHE A 130 -11.90 -24.15 -32.97
C PHE A 130 -13.17 -24.51 -33.75
N THR A 131 -14.04 -25.37 -33.22
CA THR A 131 -15.31 -25.72 -33.86
C THR A 131 -16.38 -24.63 -33.67
N THR A 132 -16.17 -23.70 -32.73
CA THR A 132 -17.00 -22.50 -32.55
C THR A 132 -16.41 -21.29 -33.28
N SER A 133 -17.25 -20.33 -33.68
CA SER A 133 -16.82 -19.03 -34.19
C SER A 133 -17.41 -17.89 -33.35
N PRO A 134 -16.58 -17.13 -32.59
CA PRO A 134 -15.13 -17.26 -32.47
C PRO A 134 -14.68 -18.54 -31.69
N PRO A 135 -13.40 -18.95 -31.77
CA PRO A 135 -12.87 -20.04 -30.96
C PRO A 135 -13.10 -19.82 -29.47
N THR A 136 -13.55 -20.86 -28.75
CA THR A 136 -13.89 -20.77 -27.32
C THR A 136 -12.79 -21.39 -26.46
N PRO A 137 -12.35 -20.75 -25.36
CA PRO A 137 -11.44 -21.38 -24.40
C PRO A 137 -12.01 -22.67 -23.81
N THR A 138 -11.25 -23.77 -23.82
CA THR A 138 -11.68 -25.09 -23.29
C THR A 138 -11.10 -25.44 -21.93
N GLY A 139 -10.13 -24.67 -21.45
CA GLY A 139 -9.50 -24.87 -20.16
C GLY A 139 -8.69 -23.66 -19.71
N TYR A 140 -8.55 -23.52 -18.40
CA TYR A 140 -7.74 -22.49 -17.76
C TYR A 140 -6.73 -23.12 -16.80
N GLY A 141 -5.48 -22.68 -16.90
CA GLY A 141 -4.38 -23.08 -16.02
C GLY A 141 -3.94 -21.93 -15.12
N LYS A 142 -3.57 -22.21 -13.88
CA LYS A 142 -3.04 -21.20 -12.95
C LYS A 142 -1.55 -20.99 -13.19
N VAL A 143 -1.14 -19.73 -13.28
CA VAL A 143 0.27 -19.32 -13.32
C VAL A 143 0.56 -18.42 -12.14
N SER A 144 1.75 -18.54 -11.56
CA SER A 144 2.22 -17.65 -10.50
C SER A 144 3.73 -17.57 -10.50
N GLY A 145 4.27 -16.36 -10.30
CA GLY A 145 5.71 -16.12 -10.27
C GLY A 145 6.09 -14.90 -9.43
N GLN A 146 7.31 -14.93 -8.90
CA GLN A 146 7.93 -13.75 -8.29
C GLN A 146 8.50 -12.87 -9.41
N VAL A 147 8.22 -11.57 -9.35
CA VAL A 147 8.58 -10.59 -10.39
C VAL A 147 9.18 -9.32 -9.80
N LYS A 148 9.81 -9.41 -8.62
CA LYS A 148 10.35 -8.25 -7.88
C LYS A 148 11.39 -7.48 -8.70
N ASP A 149 12.13 -8.17 -9.55
CA ASP A 149 13.15 -7.61 -10.43
C ASP A 149 12.61 -6.63 -11.49
N LYS A 150 11.29 -6.63 -11.73
CA LYS A 150 10.58 -5.70 -12.61
C LYS A 150 10.10 -4.41 -11.92
N TYR A 151 10.30 -4.29 -10.61
CA TYR A 151 9.79 -3.17 -9.82
C TYR A 151 10.90 -2.47 -9.04
N ASN A 152 10.78 -1.16 -8.92
CA ASN A 152 11.65 -0.38 -8.05
C ASN A 152 11.42 -0.74 -6.59
N ASP A 153 12.52 -0.97 -5.88
CA ASP A 153 12.49 -1.35 -4.46
C ASP A 153 11.97 -0.22 -3.56
N LYS A 154 11.97 1.03 -4.04
CA LYS A 154 11.66 2.23 -3.27
C LYS A 154 10.46 2.93 -3.89
N ASP A 155 9.50 3.28 -3.05
CA ASP A 155 8.30 4.04 -3.43
C ASP A 155 8.15 5.25 -2.51
N PHE A 156 7.85 6.41 -3.08
CA PHE A 156 7.48 7.61 -2.33
C PHE A 156 6.04 7.98 -2.63
N SER A 157 5.27 8.29 -1.59
CA SER A 157 3.87 8.69 -1.70
C SER A 157 3.57 9.92 -0.85
N LEU A 158 2.51 10.66 -1.23
CA LEU A 158 1.86 11.63 -0.36
C LEU A 158 0.58 11.04 0.20
N CYS A 159 0.37 11.24 1.50
CA CYS A 159 -0.77 10.73 2.23
C CYS A 159 -1.65 11.88 2.69
N ALA A 160 -2.96 11.69 2.60
CA ALA A 160 -3.96 12.55 3.23
C ALA A 160 -5.12 11.70 3.75
N GLY A 161 -5.63 12.00 4.94
CA GLY A 161 -6.67 11.20 5.56
C GLY A 161 -7.36 11.87 6.72
N LEU A 162 -8.41 11.21 7.18
CA LEU A 162 -9.22 11.61 8.31
C LEU A 162 -9.45 10.43 9.24
N GLU A 163 -9.48 10.70 10.54
CA GLU A 163 -9.65 9.69 11.56
C GLU A 163 -10.55 10.23 12.69
N LEU A 164 -11.43 9.38 13.20
CA LEU A 164 -12.30 9.68 14.33
C LEU A 164 -11.82 8.93 15.56
N GLU A 165 -11.53 9.68 16.62
CA GLU A 165 -11.25 9.17 17.96
C GLU A 165 -12.58 8.76 18.64
N LEU A 166 -12.72 7.48 18.91
CA LEU A 166 -13.83 6.87 19.63
C LEU A 166 -13.46 6.66 21.11
N ALA A 167 -14.34 5.99 21.86
CA ALA A 167 -14.09 5.68 23.27
C ALA A 167 -12.95 4.66 23.44
N ALA A 168 -12.36 4.65 24.63
CA ALA A 168 -11.36 3.65 25.05
C ALA A 168 -10.11 3.54 24.15
N GLY A 169 -9.73 4.59 23.41
CA GLY A 169 -8.55 4.58 22.55
C GLY A 169 -8.76 3.97 21.16
N LEU A 170 -9.98 3.51 20.87
CA LEU A 170 -10.37 3.06 19.53
C LEU A 170 -10.46 4.26 18.58
N ARG A 171 -10.00 4.05 17.35
CA ARG A 171 -9.98 5.03 16.27
C ARG A 171 -10.44 4.35 14.98
N ILE A 172 -11.17 5.06 14.14
CA ILE A 172 -11.52 4.60 12.79
C ILE A 172 -11.16 5.67 11.79
N GLY A 173 -10.66 5.30 10.61
CA GLY A 173 -10.20 6.30 9.66
C GLY A 173 -10.16 5.84 8.22
N GLY A 174 -10.07 6.83 7.35
CA GLY A 174 -9.86 6.68 5.92
C GLY A 174 -8.61 7.46 5.51
N ARG A 175 -7.83 6.91 4.57
CA ARG A 175 -6.64 7.59 4.05
C ARG A 175 -6.45 7.29 2.57
N PHE A 176 -6.04 8.30 1.82
CA PHE A 176 -5.58 8.15 0.45
C PHE A 176 -4.05 8.31 0.40
N ASN A 177 -3.38 7.34 -0.22
CA ASN A 177 -1.95 7.34 -0.48
C ASN A 177 -1.74 7.48 -1.99
N ALA A 178 -1.20 8.63 -2.39
CA ALA A 178 -0.88 8.97 -3.76
C ALA A 178 0.60 8.72 -4.03
N GLY A 179 0.92 7.62 -4.72
CA GLY A 179 2.27 7.34 -5.21
C GLY A 179 2.78 8.45 -6.14
N LEU A 180 4.03 8.83 -5.94
CA LEU A 180 4.75 9.84 -6.72
C LEU A 180 5.86 9.21 -7.55
N THR A 181 6.44 8.11 -7.07
CA THR A 181 7.51 7.38 -7.75
C THR A 181 6.96 6.45 -8.81
N ASP A 182 7.62 6.42 -9.96
CA ASP A 182 7.45 5.37 -10.94
C ASP A 182 8.05 4.07 -10.39
N ILE A 183 7.20 3.08 -10.16
CA ILE A 183 7.60 1.80 -9.58
C ILE A 183 7.98 0.77 -10.63
N ALA A 184 7.86 1.05 -11.93
CA ALA A 184 8.32 0.15 -12.96
C ALA A 184 9.86 0.24 -13.08
N ASP A 185 10.53 -0.91 -13.17
CA ASP A 185 11.98 -1.01 -13.37
C ASP A 185 12.28 -1.81 -14.64
N TYR A 186 12.24 -1.14 -15.78
CA TYR A 186 12.63 -1.71 -17.07
C TYR A 186 14.13 -1.53 -17.29
N LYS A 187 14.92 -2.56 -16.98
CA LYS A 187 16.38 -2.50 -17.00
C LYS A 187 17.00 -2.34 -18.40
N ASP A 188 16.27 -2.61 -19.48
CA ASP A 188 16.88 -2.71 -20.82
C ASP A 188 16.29 -1.82 -21.91
N VAL A 189 15.16 -1.12 -21.72
CA VAL A 189 14.65 -0.16 -22.73
C VAL A 189 13.80 0.89 -22.04
N ARG A 190 14.30 2.13 -21.90
CA ARG A 190 13.41 3.30 -21.72
C ARG A 190 12.68 3.51 -23.04
N SER A 191 11.57 2.81 -23.21
CA SER A 191 10.70 3.00 -24.36
C SER A 191 10.04 4.37 -24.22
N PRO A 192 9.84 5.14 -25.31
CA PRO A 192 9.08 6.39 -25.28
C PRO A 192 7.67 6.27 -24.68
N ASN A 193 7.15 5.03 -24.59
CA ASN A 193 5.85 4.67 -24.02
C ASN A 193 5.99 4.01 -22.62
N ASP A 194 6.90 4.52 -21.78
CA ASP A 194 7.06 4.03 -20.41
C ASP A 194 5.80 4.37 -19.59
N PRO A 195 5.07 3.38 -19.05
CA PRO A 195 3.79 3.62 -18.41
C PRO A 195 3.86 4.41 -17.11
N GLN A 196 5.05 4.63 -16.53
CA GLN A 196 5.22 5.37 -15.27
C GLN A 196 4.26 4.92 -14.16
N LEU A 197 4.34 3.65 -13.77
CA LEU A 197 3.38 3.04 -12.86
C LEU A 197 3.48 3.64 -11.46
N LYS A 198 2.36 4.02 -10.85
CA LYS A 198 2.28 4.63 -9.52
C LYS A 198 1.22 3.92 -8.69
N ASN A 199 1.52 3.67 -7.41
CA ASN A 199 0.53 3.15 -6.48
C ASN A 199 -0.54 4.21 -6.17
N ARG A 200 -1.82 3.84 -6.26
CA ARG A 200 -2.95 4.60 -5.72
C ARG A 200 -3.67 3.72 -4.72
N VAL A 201 -3.67 4.11 -3.45
CA VAL A 201 -4.24 3.27 -2.39
C VAL A 201 -5.21 4.06 -1.54
N ILE A 202 -6.46 3.60 -1.52
CA ILE A 202 -7.47 4.06 -0.56
C ILE A 202 -7.47 3.06 0.59
N GLN A 203 -7.37 3.54 1.81
CA GLN A 203 -7.33 2.75 3.03
C GLN A 203 -8.55 3.05 3.89
N ALA A 204 -9.14 2.01 4.44
CA ALA A 204 -10.09 2.08 5.55
C ALA A 204 -9.54 1.24 6.69
N TYR A 205 -9.49 1.79 7.91
CA TYR A 205 -8.81 1.13 9.02
C TYR A 205 -9.47 1.39 10.37
N ALA A 206 -9.18 0.47 11.29
CA ALA A 206 -9.33 0.67 12.72
C ALA A 206 -7.94 0.76 13.36
N ALA A 207 -7.84 1.55 14.41
CA ALA A 207 -6.62 1.72 15.19
C ALA A 207 -6.94 1.73 16.68
N PHE A 208 -6.00 1.28 17.49
CA PHE A 208 -6.11 1.30 18.94
C PHE A 208 -4.86 1.92 19.52
N GLN A 209 -5.03 3.05 20.21
CA GLN A 209 -3.94 3.72 20.92
C GLN A 209 -3.88 3.23 22.36
N LEU A 210 -2.72 2.72 22.76
CA LEU A 210 -2.41 2.35 24.13
C LEU A 210 -2.11 3.62 24.91
N GLY A 211 -2.62 3.73 26.14
CA GLY A 211 -2.30 4.83 27.05
C GLY A 211 -2.99 6.16 26.71
N LYS A 212 -3.76 6.66 27.67
CA LYS A 212 -3.99 8.09 27.88
C LYS A 212 -3.43 8.45 29.24
#